data_AF-A0A441TFG8-F1
#
_entry.id   AF-A0A441TFG8-F1
#
_cell.length_a   1.000
_cell.length_b   1.000
_cell.length_c   1.000
_cell.angle_alpha   90.00
_cell.angle_beta   90.00
_cell.angle_gamma   90.00
#
_symmetry.space_group_name_H-M   'P 1'
#
loop_
_entity.id
_entity.type
_entity.pdbx_description
1 polymer ?
#
loop_
_entity_poly.entity_id
_entity_poly.type
_entity_poly.pdbx_seq_one_letter_code
_entity_poly.pdbx_strand_id
1 'polypeptide(L)' 'MSESAKGKAPRRALIVIDVQNDYDGGNLAVTHPPFRDTVANVARA' A
#
# COMPACT_ATOMS: atom_id res chain seq x y z
N MET A 1 -9.49 41.17 0.94
CA MET A 1 -8.28 40.32 0.89
C MET A 1 -8.77 38.90 0.62
N SER A 2 -8.46 38.36 -0.56
CA SER A 2 -8.98 37.06 -1.01
C SER A 2 -8.10 35.95 -0.45
N GLU A 3 -8.66 35.14 0.45
CA GLU A 3 -8.01 33.93 0.94
C GLU A 3 -8.11 32.88 -0.15
N SER A 4 -7.00 32.70 -0.88
CA SER A 4 -6.85 31.69 -1.91
C SER A 4 -7.27 30.33 -1.38
N ALA A 5 -8.09 29.61 -2.15
CA ALA A 5 -8.65 28.31 -1.82
C ALA A 5 -7.56 27.29 -1.50
N LYS A 6 -7.15 27.20 -0.23
CA LYS A 6 -6.38 26.10 0.30
C LYS A 6 -7.31 24.89 0.33
N GLY A 7 -7.35 24.14 -0.78
CA GLY A 7 -8.20 22.97 -0.93
C GLY A 7 -8.07 22.05 0.29
N LYS A 8 -9.20 21.59 0.82
CA LYS A 8 -9.23 20.69 1.98
C LYS A 8 -8.28 19.51 1.73
N ALA A 9 -7.44 19.20 2.72
CA ALA A 9 -6.52 18.07 2.61
C ALA A 9 -7.29 16.80 2.23
N PRO A 10 -6.77 15.96 1.30
CA PRO A 10 -7.45 14.74 0.88
C PRO A 10 -7.74 13.81 2.07
N ARG A 11 -8.97 13.29 2.15
CA ARG A 11 -9.33 12.21 3.10
C ARG A 11 -8.95 10.88 2.46
N ARG A 12 -7.94 10.19 3.01
CA ARG A 12 -7.38 8.96 2.44
C ARG A 12 -7.73 7.75 3.32
N ALA A 13 -7.96 6.62 2.68
CA ALA A 13 -7.99 5.31 3.30
C ALA A 13 -6.97 4.42 2.59
N LEU A 14 -6.25 3.60 3.36
CA LEU A 14 -5.35 2.59 2.82
C LEU A 14 -6.11 1.26 2.80
N ILE A 15 -6.21 0.64 1.63
CA ILE A 15 -6.79 -0.69 1.47
C ILE A 15 -5.63 -1.65 1.25
N VAL A 16 -5.53 -2.66 2.10
CA VAL A 16 -4.58 -3.76 1.97
C VAL A 16 -5.31 -4.90 1.26
N ILE A 17 -4.93 -5.18 0.03
CA ILE A 17 -5.57 -6.20 -0.82
C ILE A 17 -4.76 -7.49 -0.70
N ASP A 18 -5.43 -8.56 -0.28
CA ASP A 18 -4.97 -9.94 -0.32
C ASP A 18 -3.49 -10.14 0.08
N VAL A 19 -3.10 -9.59 1.23
CA VAL A 19 -1.80 -9.93 1.84
C VAL A 19 -1.93 -11.29 2.53
N GLN A 20 -1.57 -12.33 1.79
CA GLN A 20 -1.79 -13.73 2.15
C GLN A 20 -0.52 -14.56 2.00
N ASN A 21 -0.48 -15.71 2.66
CA ASN A 21 0.68 -16.60 2.67
C ASN A 21 0.99 -17.23 1.29
N ASP A 22 -0.01 -17.41 0.43
CA ASP A 22 0.18 -18.05 -0.88
C ASP A 22 1.06 -17.23 -1.84
N TYR A 23 1.20 -15.92 -1.56
CA TYR A 23 2.09 -15.01 -2.27
C TYR A 23 3.55 -15.11 -1.81
N ASP A 24 3.83 -15.85 -0.74
CA ASP A 24 5.13 -16.00 -0.10
C ASP A 24 5.75 -17.39 -0.39
N GLY A 25 6.24 -17.59 -1.61
CA GLY A 25 6.86 -18.86 -2.01
C GLY A 25 5.88 -20.01 -2.21
N GLY A 26 4.57 -19.74 -2.19
CA GLY A 26 3.51 -20.69 -2.52
C GLY A 26 3.26 -20.83 -4.04
N ASN A 27 2.13 -21.44 -4.41
CA ASN A 27 1.75 -21.66 -5.82
C ASN A 27 1.50 -20.35 -6.60
N LEU A 28 1.34 -19.22 -5.91
CA LEU A 28 1.11 -17.90 -6.48
C LEU A 28 2.19 -16.90 -6.04
N ALA A 29 3.43 -17.37 -5.89
CA ALA A 29 4.52 -16.54 -5.39
C ALA A 29 4.67 -15.22 -6.18
N VAL A 30 4.71 -14.10 -5.46
CA VAL A 30 5.05 -12.80 -6.03
C VAL A 30 6.54 -12.81 -6.38
N THR A 31 6.86 -12.53 -7.65
CA THR A 31 8.23 -12.62 -8.17
C THR A 31 8.93 -11.27 -8.30
N HIS A 32 8.17 -10.16 -8.41
CA HIS A 32 8.72 -8.81 -8.45
C HIS A 32 7.68 -7.77 -8.00
N PRO A 33 8.02 -6.81 -7.11
CA PRO A 33 9.27 -6.76 -6.32
C PRO A 33 9.40 -7.98 -5.38
N PRO A 34 10.57 -8.23 -4.76
CA PRO A 34 10.70 -9.33 -3.81
C PRO A 34 9.63 -9.24 -2.71
N PHE A 35 8.88 -10.32 -2.46
CA PHE A 35 7.73 -10.31 -1.55
C PHE A 35 8.06 -9.78 -0.14
N ARG A 36 9.25 -10.11 0.37
CA ARG A 36 9.71 -9.63 1.68
C ARG A 36 9.88 -8.11 1.75
N ASP A 37 10.27 -7.49 0.65
CA ASP A 37 10.43 -6.05 0.57
C ASP A 37 9.07 -5.35 0.48
N THR A 38 8.12 -5.94 -0.23
CA THR A 38 6.76 -5.38 -0.38
C THR A 38 5.96 -5.47 0.92
N VAL A 39 5.95 -6.61 1.60
CA VAL A 39 5.18 -6.80 2.84
C VAL A 39 5.68 -5.89 3.97
N ALA A 40 6.98 -5.61 4.00
CA ALA A 40 7.56 -4.65 4.95
C ALA A 40 7.06 -3.22 4.69
N ASN A 41 6.83 -2.82 3.44
CA ASN A 41 6.28 -1.50 3.11
C ASN A 41 4.78 -1.41 3.43
N VAL A 42 4.02 -2.49 3.21
CA VAL A 42 2.61 -2.56 3.63
C VAL A 42 2.49 -2.42 5.15
N ALA A 43 3.34 -3.09 5.91
CA ALA A 43 3.31 -3.01 7.38
C ALA A 43 3.71 -1.64 7.95
N ARG A 44 4.45 -0.81 7.19
CA ARG A 44 4.85 0.55 7.59
C ARG A 44 3.80 1.62 7.29
N ALA A 45 2.87 1.32 6.38
CA ALA A 45 1.89 2.27 5.87
C ALA A 45 0.74 2.50 6.88
#